data_AF-A0A5K0XYX1-F1
#
_entry.id   AF-A0A5K0XYX1-F1
#
_cell.length_a   1.000
_cell.length_b   1.000
_cell.length_c   1.000
_cell.angle_alpha   90.00
_cell.angle_beta   90.00
_cell.angle_gamma   90.00
#
_symmetry.space_group_name_H-M   'P 1'
#
loop_
_entity.id
_entity.type
_entity.pdbx_description
1 polymer ?
#
loop_
_entity_poly.entity_id
_entity_poly.type
_entity_poly.pdbx_seq_one_letter_code
_entity_poly.pdbx_strand_id
1 'polypeptide(L)'
;GMPTKRVMFKQVWVSMKALPLFTLLPAVGEYVIETGWTKTFVRIEEVGWPMHILYTTLYLLIAEFGLYWTHRIMHDIRPLYKSFHATHHEFNKGDTISPFA
;
A
#
# COMPACT_ATOMS: atom_id res chain seq x y z
N GLY A 1 -0.03 -27.07 -2.51
CA GLY A 1 0.08 -27.72 -3.85
C GLY A 1 0.37 -26.63 -4.86
N MET A 2 1.06 -26.92 -5.97
CA MET A 2 1.38 -25.87 -6.95
C MET A 2 0.11 -25.30 -7.60
N PRO A 3 -0.02 -23.98 -7.73
CA PRO A 3 -1.17 -23.35 -8.38
C PRO A 3 -1.23 -23.70 -9.87
N THR A 4 -2.44 -23.81 -10.41
CA THR A 4 -2.62 -24.08 -11.84
C THR A 4 -2.22 -22.87 -12.70
N LYS A 5 -1.87 -23.10 -13.98
CA LYS A 5 -1.57 -22.01 -14.93
C LYS A 5 -2.67 -20.95 -14.98
N ARG A 6 -3.94 -21.37 -14.89
CA ARG A 6 -5.10 -20.47 -14.86
C ARG A 6 -5.08 -19.53 -13.65
N VAL A 7 -4.75 -20.05 -12.46
CA VAL A 7 -4.63 -19.27 -11.23
C VAL A 7 -3.47 -18.29 -11.34
N MET A 8 -2.32 -18.74 -11.85
CA MET A 8 -1.16 -17.86 -12.07
C MET A 8 -1.48 -16.69 -13.02
N PHE A 9 -2.08 -16.96 -14.19
CA PHE A 9 -2.45 -15.88 -15.13
C PHE A 9 -3.51 -14.94 -14.54
N LYS A 10 -4.47 -15.46 -13.77
CA LYS A 10 -5.44 -14.62 -13.06
C LYS A 10 -4.74 -13.70 -12.06
N GLN A 11 -3.77 -14.21 -11.29
CA GLN A 11 -2.99 -13.42 -10.34
C GLN A 11 -2.19 -12.31 -11.05
N VAL A 12 -1.48 -12.63 -12.15
CA VAL A 12 -0.77 -11.62 -12.96
C VAL A 12 -1.73 -10.53 -13.42
N TRP A 13 -2.88 -10.92 -14.00
CA TRP A 13 -3.87 -9.97 -14.51
C TRP A 13 -4.41 -9.02 -13.43
N VAL A 14 -4.79 -9.54 -12.26
CA VAL A 14 -5.31 -8.67 -11.18
C VAL A 14 -4.21 -7.78 -10.60
N SER A 15 -2.98 -8.27 -10.48
CA SER A 15 -1.83 -7.46 -10.04
C SER A 15 -1.55 -6.32 -11.02
N MET A 16 -1.54 -6.59 -12.33
CA MET A 16 -1.34 -5.54 -13.34
C MET A 16 -2.41 -4.46 -13.29
N LYS A 17 -3.66 -4.81 -12.97
CA LYS A 17 -4.73 -3.82 -12.77
C LYS A 17 -4.58 -3.00 -11.49
N ALA A 18 -4.01 -3.59 -10.44
CA ALA A 18 -3.81 -2.90 -9.17
C ALA A 18 -2.58 -1.98 -9.19
N LEU A 19 -1.57 -2.30 -10.00
CA LEU A 19 -0.31 -1.53 -10.09
C LEU A 19 -0.52 -0.02 -10.27
N PRO A 20 -1.34 0.48 -11.21
CA PRO A 20 -1.56 1.92 -11.36
C PRO A 20 -2.08 2.59 -10.09
N LEU A 21 -2.96 1.91 -9.34
CA LEU A 21 -3.51 2.42 -8.08
C LEU A 21 -2.44 2.44 -6.98
N PHE A 22 -1.59 1.42 -6.91
CA PHE A 22 -0.48 1.38 -5.97
C PHE A 22 0.57 2.45 -6.25
N THR A 23 0.86 2.75 -7.52
CA THR A 23 1.80 3.80 -7.90
C THR A 23 1.21 5.21 -7.79
N LEU A 24 -0.11 5.35 -7.72
CA LEU A 24 -0.77 6.65 -7.66
C LEU A 24 -0.44 7.39 -6.37
N LEU A 25 -0.44 6.69 -5.23
CA LEU A 25 -0.14 7.30 -3.93
C LEU A 25 1.28 7.92 -3.88
N PRO A 26 2.37 7.20 -4.21
CA PRO A 26 3.69 7.81 -4.27
C PRO A 26 3.78 8.88 -5.36
N ALA A 27 3.14 8.72 -6.52
CA ALA A 27 3.15 9.75 -7.57
C ALA A 27 2.50 11.07 -7.12
N VAL A 28 1.39 11.01 -6.39
CA VAL A 28 0.77 12.19 -5.77
C VAL A 28 1.68 12.77 -4.69
N GLY A 29 2.34 11.92 -3.90
CA GLY A 29 3.34 12.36 -2.93
C GLY A 29 4.47 13.17 -3.57
N GLU A 30 5.07 12.65 -4.64
CA GLU A 30 6.10 13.35 -5.42
C GLU A 30 5.57 14.68 -5.97
N TYR A 31 4.37 14.70 -6.56
CA TYR A 31 3.76 15.94 -7.04
C TYR A 31 3.60 17.01 -5.93
N VAL A 32 3.15 16.61 -4.74
CA VAL A 32 3.01 17.50 -3.59
C VAL A 32 4.38 18.03 -3.11
N ILE A 33 5.43 17.20 -3.18
CA ILE A 33 6.80 17.60 -2.86
C ILE A 33 7.32 18.58 -3.91
N GLU A 34 7.21 18.25 -5.20
CA GLU A 34 7.68 19.07 -6.33
C GLU A 34 7.00 20.44 -6.40
N THR A 35 5.73 20.53 -5.99
CA THR A 35 4.98 21.79 -5.92
C THR A 35 5.29 22.62 -4.66
N GLY A 36 6.14 22.12 -3.76
CA GLY A 36 6.59 22.83 -2.57
C GLY A 36 5.56 22.90 -1.43
N TRP A 37 4.52 22.07 -1.48
CA TRP A 37 3.50 22.01 -0.43
C TRP A 37 4.02 21.35 0.86
N THR A 38 5.04 20.50 0.73
CA THR A 38 5.72 19.84 1.85
C THR A 38 7.23 20.04 1.76
N LYS A 39 7.93 19.83 2.88
CA LYS A 39 9.39 19.81 2.93
C LYS A 39 9.88 18.38 3.09
N THR A 40 10.88 18.02 2.31
CA THR A 40 11.61 16.76 2.47
C THR A 40 12.99 17.07 3.01
N PHE A 41 13.40 16.32 4.04
CA PHE A 41 14.70 16.48 4.68
C PHE A 41 15.52 15.23 4.35
N VAL A 42 16.61 15.40 3.62
CA VAL A 42 17.45 14.28 3.17
C VAL A 42 18.47 13.92 4.26
N ARG A 43 18.82 14.89 5.11
CA ARG A 43 19.77 14.71 6.21
C ARG A 43 19.16 15.11 7.55
N ILE A 44 19.63 14.46 8.61
CA ILE A 44 19.16 14.71 9.97
C ILE A 44 19.57 16.12 10.42
N GLU A 45 20.71 16.62 9.97
CA GLU A 45 21.25 17.93 10.34
C GLU A 45 20.33 19.09 9.93
N GLU A 46 19.42 18.87 8.98
CA GLU A 46 18.45 19.89 8.52
C GLU A 46 17.36 20.19 9.57
N VAL A 47 17.11 19.25 10.49
CA VAL A 47 16.04 19.35 11.51
C VAL A 47 16.50 19.02 12.93
N GLY A 48 17.65 18.35 13.07
CA GLY A 48 18.20 17.84 14.32
C GLY A 48 17.55 16.53 14.78
N TRP A 49 18.27 15.78 15.62
CA TRP A 49 17.82 14.49 16.16
C TRP A 49 16.45 14.52 16.85
N PRO A 50 16.10 15.50 17.70
CA PRO A 50 14.81 15.51 18.37
C PRO A 50 13.63 15.59 17.38
N MET A 51 13.73 16.47 16.39
CA MET A 51 12.68 16.62 15.38
C MET A 51 12.64 15.44 14.42
N HIS A 52 13.79 14.87 14.06
CA HIS A 52 13.84 13.67 13.24
C HIS A 52 13.12 12.48 13.91
N ILE A 53 13.33 12.28 15.21
CA ILE A 53 12.63 11.25 16.00
C ILE A 53 11.13 11.53 16.03
N LEU A 54 10.74 12.79 16.27
CA LEU A 54 9.33 13.18 16.29
C LEU A 54 8.65 12.92 14.94
N TYR A 55 9.24 13.39 13.83
CA TYR A 55 8.68 13.20 12.49
C TYR A 55 8.60 11.73 12.12
N THR A 56 9.63 10.94 12.40
CA THR A 56 9.62 9.50 12.16
C THR A 56 8.51 8.80 12.97
N THR A 57 8.37 9.16 14.25
CA THR A 57 7.32 8.59 15.12
C THR A 57 5.93 8.95 14.60
N LEU A 58 5.69 10.22 14.26
CA LEU A 58 4.43 10.68 13.70
C LEU A 58 4.11 9.99 12.37
N TYR A 59 5.11 9.86 11.49
CA TYR A 59 4.98 9.13 10.23
C TYR A 59 4.51 7.69 10.47
N LEU A 60 5.18 6.95 11.36
CA LEU A 60 4.82 5.56 11.66
C LEU A 60 3.42 5.45 12.26
N LEU A 61 3.05 6.35 13.18
CA LEU A 61 1.70 6.37 13.77
C LEU A 61 0.62 6.65 12.74
N ILE A 62 0.84 7.64 11.85
CA ILE A 62 -0.10 7.98 10.78
C ILE A 62 -0.20 6.84 9.78
N ALA A 63 0.93 6.22 9.40
CA ALA A 63 0.96 5.10 8.47
C ALA A 63 0.20 3.88 9.02
N GLU A 64 0.48 3.48 10.27
CA GLU A 64 -0.19 2.36 10.93
C GLU A 64 -1.69 2.63 11.09
N PHE A 65 -2.05 3.82 11.58
CA PHE A 65 -3.44 4.23 11.73
C PHE A 65 -4.17 4.23 10.38
N GLY A 66 -3.56 4.82 9.35
CA GLY A 66 -4.10 4.89 8.00
C GLY A 66 -4.30 3.52 7.38
N LEU A 67 -3.32 2.61 7.54
CA LEU A 67 -3.40 1.24 7.05
C LEU A 67 -4.53 0.47 7.75
N TYR A 68 -4.60 0.54 9.08
CA TYR A 68 -5.64 -0.10 9.87
C TYR A 68 -7.04 0.35 9.44
N TRP A 69 -7.27 1.66 9.37
CA TRP A 69 -8.59 2.19 9.01
C TRP A 69 -8.94 1.91 7.56
N THR A 70 -7.98 2.01 6.63
CA THR A 70 -8.20 1.66 5.23
C THR A 70 -8.61 0.19 5.09
N HIS A 71 -7.92 -0.71 5.79
CA HIS A 71 -8.26 -2.13 5.84
C HIS A 71 -9.66 -2.37 6.42
N ARG A 72 -9.98 -1.71 7.53
CA ARG A 72 -11.30 -1.81 8.17
C ARG A 72 -12.42 -1.30 7.26
N ILE A 73 -12.26 -0.13 6.66
CA ILE A 73 -13.22 0.46 5.72
C ILE A 73 -13.45 -0.46 4.53
N MET A 74 -12.39 -1.10 4.02
CA MET A 74 -12.50 -2.10 2.96
C MET A 74 -13.29 -3.35 3.37
N HIS A 75 -13.37 -3.67 4.67
CA HIS A 75 -14.23 -4.72 5.18
C HIS A 75 -15.66 -4.25 5.43
N ASP A 76 -15.84 -3.05 5.97
CA ASP A 76 -17.14 -2.55 6.42
C ASP A 76 -17.99 -2.03 5.24
N ILE A 77 -17.37 -1.51 4.18
CA ILE A 77 -18.06 -0.96 3.01
C ILE A 77 -18.15 -2.01 1.89
N ARG A 78 -19.37 -2.52 1.65
CA ARG A 78 -19.63 -3.65 0.74
C ARG A 78 -19.10 -3.49 -0.70
N PRO A 79 -19.21 -2.31 -1.37
CA PRO A 79 -18.57 -2.09 -2.67
C PRO A 79 -17.04 -2.19 -2.63
N LEU A 80 -16.40 -1.60 -1.60
CA LEU A 80 -14.93 -1.64 -1.45
C LEU A 80 -14.44 -3.05 -1.17
N TYR A 81 -15.17 -3.79 -0.34
CA TYR A 81 -14.91 -5.19 -0.08
C TYR A 81 -14.88 -6.00 -1.38
N LYS A 82 -15.92 -5.89 -2.20
CA LYS A 82 -16.02 -6.68 -3.44
C LYS A 82 -14.96 -6.31 -4.47
N SER A 83 -14.67 -5.02 -4.63
CA SER A 83 -13.79 -4.53 -5.70
C SER A 83 -12.30 -4.65 -5.38
N PHE A 84 -11.91 -4.54 -4.10
CA PHE A 84 -10.50 -4.45 -3.71
C PHE A 84 -10.09 -5.52 -2.70
N HIS A 85 -10.95 -5.80 -1.71
CA HIS A 85 -10.56 -6.62 -0.57
C HIS A 85 -10.78 -8.13 -0.76
N ALA A 86 -11.83 -8.51 -1.48
CA ALA A 86 -12.15 -9.90 -1.75
C ALA A 86 -11.06 -10.59 -2.60
N THR A 87 -10.51 -9.87 -3.59
CA THR A 87 -9.41 -10.37 -4.43
C THR A 87 -8.14 -10.59 -3.61
N HIS A 88 -7.87 -9.74 -2.61
CA HIS A 88 -6.74 -9.95 -1.70
C HIS A 88 -6.89 -11.25 -0.90
N HIS A 89 -8.07 -11.53 -0.34
CA HIS A 89 -8.36 -12.80 0.34
C HIS A 89 -8.36 -14.02 -0.61
N GLU A 90 -8.63 -13.81 -1.90
CA GLU A 90 -8.63 -14.89 -2.91
C GLU A 90 -7.24 -15.50 -3.10
N PHE A 91 -6.17 -14.68 -3.06
CA PHE A 91 -4.78 -15.11 -3.30
C PHE A 91 -3.96 -15.26 -2.02
N ASN A 92 -4.60 -15.32 -0.84
CA ASN A 92 -3.93 -15.53 0.46
C ASN A 92 -4.12 -16.96 1.00
N LYS A 93 -4.59 -17.89 0.17
CA LYS A 93 -4.72 -19.32 0.52
C LYS A 93 -3.55 -20.11 -0.07
N GLY A 94 -3.04 -21.11 0.67
CA GLY A 94 -1.83 -21.85 0.31
C GLY A 94 -1.87 -22.63 -1.01
N ASP A 95 -3.03 -22.77 -1.65
CA ASP A 95 -3.25 -23.37 -2.98
C ASP A 95 -3.44 -22.32 -4.10
N THR A 96 -3.54 -21.04 -3.73
CA THR A 96 -3.75 -19.88 -4.63
C THR A 96 -2.56 -18.92 -4.66
N ILE A 97 -1.63 -19.04 -3.70
CA ILE A 97 -0.38 -18.30 -3.66
C ILE A 97 0.54 -18.78 -4.78
N SER A 98 0.90 -17.85 -5.68
CA SER A 98 2.00 -18.01 -6.62
C SER A 98 3.27 -18.49 -5.89
N PRO A 99 4.11 -19.35 -6.50
CA PRO A 99 5.40 -19.75 -5.92
C PRO A 99 6.42 -18.60 -5.75
N PHE A 100 6.07 -17.39 -6.20
CA PHE A 100 6.86 -16.16 -6.06
C PHE A 100 6.26 -15.14 -5.09
N ALA A 101 5.16 -15.48 -4.41
CA ALA A 101 4.50 -14.64 -3.40
C ALA A 101 4.90 -15.05 -1.98
#